data_AF-A0A959IVH4-F1
#
_entry.id   AF-A0A959IVH4-F1
#
_cell.length_a   1.000
_cell.length_b   1.000
_cell.length_c   1.000
_cell.angle_alpha   90.00
_cell.angle_beta   90.00
_cell.angle_gamma   90.00
#
_symmetry.space_group_name_H-M   'P 1'
#
loop_
_entity.id
_entity.type
_entity.pdbx_description
1 polymer ?
#
loop_
_entity_poly.entity_id
_entity_poly.type
_entity_poly.pdbx_seq_one_letter_code
_entity_poly.pdbx_strand_id
1 'polypeptide(L)'
;DATGGANIRAALQEGISLLGRAIRTIIDIIGRIARPLLIIICVFAILMLAIAWIASMIGISFGFPFAQFIAPDTPVLRMLGAVNILSIIGVPLLAAGLLFIRIAFGRRISSPWRVGLATFFGLNLISLVNLGIATAKNFNVSREISMNAVPVSVLSDTLQVKMQENPYEGLWLSVGPDLRLDEDRLILSRIELYIEKTDSDYFTVEQINSSRGRSIDDARSLAGAIDYMSEISGPILELPSYFILEKGDRWRDQVVKIKIGVPEGKTIQLSPETEHFVRQIDWNRDLEHPWRITECAAPVMGPGGLECPEWVARVNSKKEVLPKAFDRLRLEGRANVTIQVGTEHKVTMLGRADEFKDININTGGGLLDIYIEEGIRHTPQLIIETPSLHFVELNAEGNTQLNGFKSDALSILLLNFSQLTAVVDVAELTVRQEGHSKLVLRGEGTGMDLEMEDHAELDAAGYTVQNARIKAKEYSSADLHVLQDFQQVDAEAHQGEIRVQGLREVAQ
;
A
#
# COMPACT_ATOMS: atom_id res chain seq x y z
N ASP A 1 21.66 -3.42 87.89
CA ASP A 1 21.13 -3.58 86.52
C ASP A 1 20.02 -4.62 86.34
N ALA A 2 19.07 -4.77 87.28
CA ALA A 2 17.93 -5.68 87.10
C ALA A 2 16.64 -4.98 86.64
N THR A 3 16.54 -3.65 86.77
CA THR A 3 15.33 -2.86 86.47
C THR A 3 15.26 -2.36 85.03
N GLY A 4 16.39 -2.17 84.35
CA GLY A 4 16.44 -1.72 82.94
C GLY A 4 15.94 -2.78 81.95
N GLY A 5 16.30 -4.06 82.16
CA GLY A 5 15.92 -5.16 81.26
C GLY A 5 14.43 -5.51 81.28
N ALA A 6 13.76 -5.35 82.43
CA ALA A 6 12.32 -5.58 82.57
C ALA A 6 11.51 -4.49 81.83
N ASN A 7 11.92 -3.23 81.93
CA ASN A 7 11.27 -2.10 81.26
C ASN A 7 11.46 -2.15 79.73
N ILE A 8 12.63 -2.59 79.25
CA ILE A 8 12.89 -2.77 77.82
C ILE A 8 12.06 -3.93 77.24
N ARG A 9 11.92 -5.05 77.96
CA ARG A 9 11.07 -6.17 77.51
C ARG A 9 9.59 -5.80 77.50
N ALA A 10 9.11 -5.06 78.49
CA ALA A 10 7.73 -4.56 78.52
C ALA A 10 7.46 -3.60 77.36
N ALA A 11 8.37 -2.63 77.12
CA ALA A 11 8.26 -1.70 76.00
C ALA A 11 8.31 -2.40 74.62
N LEU A 12 9.14 -3.45 74.48
CA LEU A 12 9.22 -4.25 73.25
C LEU A 12 7.94 -5.08 73.02
N GLN A 13 7.40 -5.72 74.05
CA GLN A 13 6.14 -6.46 73.97
C GLN A 13 4.96 -5.53 73.66
N GLU A 14 4.95 -4.34 74.25
CA GLU A 14 3.95 -3.31 73.99
C GLU A 14 4.03 -2.81 72.53
N GLY A 15 5.24 -2.52 72.02
CA GLY A 15 5.47 -2.14 70.62
C GLY A 15 5.05 -3.21 69.61
N ILE A 16 5.37 -4.49 69.86
CA ILE A 16 4.93 -5.62 69.02
C ILE A 16 3.40 -5.76 69.05
N SER A 17 2.77 -5.57 70.22
CA SER A 17 1.32 -5.64 70.37
C SER A 17 0.60 -4.50 69.63
N LEU A 18 1.18 -3.30 69.60
CA LEU A 18 0.67 -2.14 68.86
C LEU A 18 0.79 -2.33 67.34
N LEU A 19 1.93 -2.83 66.86
CA LEU A 19 2.10 -3.23 65.45
C LEU A 19 1.11 -4.33 65.04
N GLY A 20 0.94 -5.34 65.89
CA GLY A 20 -0.03 -6.41 65.65
C GLY A 20 -1.48 -5.92 65.57
N ARG A 21 -1.87 -4.95 66.42
CA ARG A 21 -3.19 -4.30 66.36
C ARG A 21 -3.34 -3.41 65.12
N ALA A 22 -2.31 -2.67 64.74
CA ALA A 22 -2.32 -1.85 63.53
C ALA A 22 -2.48 -2.71 62.26
N ILE A 23 -1.71 -3.80 62.13
CA ILE A 23 -1.80 -4.73 60.99
C ILE A 23 -3.19 -5.38 60.92
N ARG A 24 -3.73 -5.85 62.06
CA ARG A 24 -5.08 -6.43 62.10
C ARG A 24 -6.14 -5.41 61.67
N THR A 25 -6.01 -4.16 62.11
CA THR A 25 -6.93 -3.08 61.74
C THR A 25 -6.88 -2.79 60.24
N ILE A 26 -5.69 -2.78 59.62
CA ILE A 26 -5.52 -2.63 58.17
C ILE A 26 -6.16 -3.80 57.42
N ILE A 27 -5.91 -5.04 57.85
CA ILE A 27 -6.52 -6.24 57.24
C ILE A 27 -8.05 -6.20 57.34
N ASP A 28 -8.60 -5.78 58.48
CA ASP A 28 -10.04 -5.67 58.68
C ASP A 28 -10.65 -4.57 57.80
N ILE A 29 -9.96 -3.43 57.62
CA ILE A 29 -10.38 -2.35 56.70
C ILE A 29 -10.36 -2.85 55.25
N ILE A 30 -9.28 -3.52 54.83
CA ILE A 30 -9.17 -4.12 53.50
C ILE A 30 -10.30 -5.13 53.28
N GLY A 31 -10.57 -6.02 54.24
CA GLY A 31 -11.64 -7.02 54.16
C GLY A 31 -13.03 -6.40 54.03
N ARG A 32 -13.28 -5.27 54.72
CA ARG A 32 -14.56 -4.52 54.63
C ARG A 32 -14.77 -3.87 53.26
N ILE A 33 -13.70 -3.43 52.59
CA ILE A 33 -13.77 -2.78 51.27
C ILE A 33 -13.73 -3.81 50.13
N ALA A 34 -12.93 -4.87 50.28
CA ALA A 34 -12.73 -5.89 49.24
C ALA A 34 -14.01 -6.65 48.91
N ARG A 35 -14.82 -7.01 49.92
CA ARG A 35 -16.06 -7.76 49.70
C ARG A 35 -17.10 -7.01 48.84
N PRO A 36 -17.52 -5.76 49.15
CA PRO A 36 -18.45 -5.02 48.30
C PRO A 36 -17.86 -4.72 46.92
N LEU A 37 -16.55 -4.44 46.83
CA LEU A 37 -15.88 -4.24 45.55
C LEU A 37 -15.95 -5.51 44.67
N LEU A 38 -15.66 -6.69 45.23
CA LEU A 38 -15.77 -7.96 44.52
C LEU A 38 -17.20 -8.27 44.08
N ILE A 39 -18.21 -7.89 44.87
CA ILE A 39 -19.62 -8.02 44.49
C ILE A 39 -19.92 -7.15 43.27
N ILE A 40 -19.49 -5.88 43.26
CA ILE A 40 -19.67 -4.96 42.12
C ILE A 40 -19.01 -5.53 40.86
N ILE A 41 -17.77 -6.01 40.98
CA ILE A 41 -17.04 -6.64 39.87
C ILE A 41 -17.79 -7.88 39.35
N CYS A 42 -18.28 -8.74 40.25
CA CYS A 42 -19.04 -9.94 39.86
C CYS A 42 -20.34 -9.57 39.15
N VAL A 43 -21.08 -8.58 39.64
CA VAL A 43 -22.32 -8.11 39.01
C VAL A 43 -22.02 -7.58 37.61
N PHE A 44 -20.99 -6.74 37.46
CA PHE A 44 -20.58 -6.23 36.16
C PHE A 44 -20.17 -7.35 35.20
N ALA A 45 -19.37 -8.32 35.67
CA ALA A 45 -18.98 -9.48 34.86
C ALA A 45 -20.19 -10.33 34.43
N ILE A 46 -21.16 -10.56 35.32
CA ILE A 46 -22.40 -11.28 35.00
C ILE A 46 -23.20 -10.51 33.93
N LEU A 47 -23.33 -9.19 34.06
CA LEU A 47 -24.03 -8.37 33.07
C LEU A 47 -23.37 -8.44 31.69
N MET A 48 -22.04 -8.29 31.63
CA MET A 48 -21.30 -8.40 30.37
C MET A 48 -21.42 -9.79 29.74
N LEU A 49 -21.31 -10.85 30.55
CA LEU A 49 -21.48 -12.23 30.08
C LEU A 49 -22.92 -12.51 29.63
N ALA A 50 -23.92 -11.94 30.28
CA ALA A 50 -25.32 -12.07 29.88
C ALA A 50 -25.59 -11.38 28.54
N ILE A 51 -25.07 -10.15 28.35
CA ILE A 51 -25.14 -9.44 27.07
C ILE A 51 -24.44 -10.25 25.97
N ALA A 52 -23.24 -10.76 26.22
CA ALA A 52 -22.51 -11.59 25.27
C ALA A 52 -23.25 -12.90 24.94
N TRP A 53 -23.91 -13.52 25.93
CA TRP A 53 -24.68 -14.74 25.72
C TRP A 53 -25.92 -14.49 24.86
N ILE A 54 -26.66 -13.39 25.12
CA ILE A 54 -27.79 -12.96 24.30
C ILE A 54 -27.33 -12.61 22.88
N ALA A 55 -26.24 -11.86 22.74
CA ALA A 55 -25.66 -11.54 21.44
C ALA A 55 -25.25 -12.83 20.68
N SER A 56 -24.70 -13.83 21.37
CA SER A 56 -24.40 -15.13 20.77
C SER A 56 -25.66 -15.87 20.33
N MET A 57 -26.77 -15.81 21.07
CA MET A 57 -28.03 -16.41 20.63
C MET A 57 -28.54 -15.75 19.35
N ILE A 58 -28.49 -14.41 19.28
CA ILE A 58 -28.87 -13.66 18.08
C ILE A 58 -27.96 -14.03 16.91
N GLY A 59 -26.65 -14.04 17.12
CA GLY A 59 -25.66 -14.42 16.09
C GLY A 59 -25.85 -15.85 15.59
N ILE A 60 -26.17 -16.81 16.47
CA ILE A 60 -26.50 -18.18 16.07
C ILE A 60 -27.79 -18.20 15.26
N SER A 61 -28.83 -17.48 15.66
CA SER A 61 -30.09 -17.44 14.89
C SER A 61 -29.88 -16.95 13.46
N PHE A 62 -29.03 -15.94 13.24
CA PHE A 62 -28.68 -15.46 11.89
C PHE A 62 -27.66 -16.33 11.16
N GLY A 63 -26.74 -16.98 11.87
CA GLY A 63 -25.71 -17.85 11.30
C GLY A 63 -26.18 -19.28 11.03
N PHE A 64 -27.21 -19.76 11.72
CA PHE A 64 -27.70 -21.14 11.63
C PHE A 64 -28.17 -21.51 10.22
N PRO A 65 -28.86 -20.63 9.46
CA PRO A 65 -29.16 -20.89 8.06
C PRO A 65 -27.93 -21.14 7.19
N PHE A 66 -26.79 -20.50 7.46
CA PHE A 66 -25.53 -20.79 6.77
C PHE A 66 -24.87 -22.09 7.23
N ALA A 67 -25.12 -22.51 8.48
CA ALA A 67 -24.53 -23.72 9.04
C ALA A 67 -24.92 -24.98 8.24
N GLN A 68 -26.03 -24.97 7.49
CA GLN A 68 -26.40 -26.10 6.64
C GLN A 68 -25.41 -26.35 5.49
N PHE A 69 -24.72 -25.31 5.00
CA PHE A 69 -23.74 -25.42 3.91
C PHE A 69 -22.32 -25.72 4.42
N ILE A 70 -22.02 -25.36 5.67
CA ILE A 70 -20.66 -25.45 6.25
C ILE A 70 -20.50 -26.68 7.13
N ALA A 71 -21.42 -26.85 8.08
CA ALA A 71 -21.31 -27.84 9.14
C ALA A 71 -21.63 -29.26 8.63
N PRO A 72 -21.35 -30.31 9.41
CA PRO A 72 -21.63 -31.69 9.01
C PRO A 72 -23.10 -31.92 8.63
N ASP A 73 -23.33 -32.84 7.69
CA ASP A 73 -24.64 -33.10 7.06
C ASP A 73 -25.73 -33.50 8.06
N THR A 74 -25.33 -34.05 9.22
CA THR A 74 -26.24 -34.47 10.27
C THR A 74 -26.79 -33.28 11.08
N PRO A 75 -28.12 -33.07 11.14
CA PRO A 75 -28.73 -31.99 11.93
C PRO A 75 -28.31 -31.99 13.41
N VAL A 76 -28.13 -33.18 13.99
CA VAL A 76 -27.71 -33.35 15.38
C VAL A 76 -26.32 -32.73 15.64
N LEU A 77 -25.35 -32.89 14.74
CA LEU A 77 -24.04 -32.28 14.90
C LEU A 77 -24.09 -30.75 14.73
N ARG A 78 -24.99 -30.23 13.89
CA ARG A 78 -25.21 -28.78 13.76
C ARG A 78 -25.77 -28.18 15.05
N MET A 79 -26.78 -28.84 15.62
CA MET A 79 -27.35 -28.45 16.93
C MET A 79 -26.31 -28.57 18.05
N LEU A 80 -25.51 -29.63 18.05
CA LEU A 80 -24.41 -29.81 18.99
C LEU A 80 -23.40 -28.66 18.89
N GLY A 81 -23.07 -28.20 17.68
CA GLY A 81 -22.23 -27.02 17.46
C GLY A 81 -22.82 -25.75 18.07
N ALA A 82 -24.11 -25.49 17.83
CA ALA A 82 -24.81 -24.34 18.42
C ALA A 82 -24.82 -24.39 19.96
N VAL A 83 -25.12 -25.56 20.54
CA VAL A 83 -25.07 -25.78 22.00
C VAL A 83 -23.65 -25.58 22.53
N ASN A 84 -22.64 -26.06 21.81
CA ASN A 84 -21.24 -25.90 22.20
C ASN A 84 -20.84 -24.41 22.27
N ILE A 85 -21.22 -23.61 21.27
CA ILE A 85 -20.94 -22.17 21.20
C ILE A 85 -21.67 -21.44 22.33
N LEU A 86 -22.97 -21.70 22.54
CA LEU A 86 -23.72 -21.08 23.63
C LEU A 86 -23.15 -21.44 25.00
N SER A 87 -22.65 -22.66 25.16
CA SER A 87 -22.08 -23.15 26.42
C SER A 87 -20.75 -22.49 26.77
N ILE A 88 -19.97 -22.01 25.79
CA ILE A 88 -18.71 -21.29 26.04
C ILE A 88 -18.95 -20.05 26.92
N ILE A 89 -20.05 -19.34 26.71
CA ILE A 89 -20.40 -18.14 27.48
C ILE A 89 -21.39 -18.47 28.60
N GLY A 90 -22.33 -19.39 28.34
CA GLY A 90 -23.38 -19.76 29.29
C GLY A 90 -22.85 -20.43 30.55
N VAL A 91 -21.82 -21.29 30.44
CA VAL A 91 -21.25 -21.98 31.61
C VAL A 91 -20.47 -21.01 32.52
N PRO A 92 -19.59 -20.12 32.00
CA PRO A 92 -19.00 -19.04 32.79
C PRO A 92 -20.04 -18.10 33.42
N LEU A 93 -21.11 -17.77 32.70
CA LEU A 93 -22.20 -16.95 33.24
C LEU A 93 -22.85 -17.62 34.47
N LEU A 94 -23.16 -18.91 34.38
CA LEU A 94 -23.70 -19.69 35.51
C LEU A 94 -22.69 -19.78 36.66
N ALA A 95 -21.41 -20.03 36.36
CA ALA A 95 -20.35 -20.10 37.36
C ALA A 95 -20.16 -18.75 38.09
N ALA A 96 -20.23 -17.63 37.37
CA ALA A 96 -20.18 -16.29 37.94
C ALA A 96 -21.40 -16.01 38.84
N GLY A 97 -22.60 -16.45 38.45
CA GLY A 97 -23.80 -16.37 39.29
C GLY A 97 -23.65 -17.16 40.60
N LEU A 98 -23.10 -18.38 40.55
CA LEU A 98 -22.82 -19.18 41.76
C LEU A 98 -21.73 -18.54 42.63
N LEU A 99 -20.71 -17.92 42.02
CA LEU A 99 -19.67 -17.18 42.73
C LEU A 99 -20.24 -15.94 43.44
N PHE A 100 -21.12 -15.20 42.77
CA PHE A 100 -21.83 -14.07 43.36
C PHE A 100 -22.62 -14.50 44.61
N ILE A 101 -23.39 -15.60 44.52
CA ILE A 101 -24.14 -16.13 45.67
C ILE A 101 -23.21 -16.46 46.85
N ARG A 102 -22.03 -17.00 46.57
CA ARG A 102 -21.02 -17.30 47.59
C ARG A 102 -20.48 -16.05 48.28
N ILE A 103 -20.15 -15.01 47.53
CA ILE A 103 -19.57 -13.78 48.08
C ILE A 103 -20.63 -12.93 48.80
N ALA A 104 -21.82 -12.79 48.20
CA ALA A 104 -22.91 -11.99 48.74
C ALA A 104 -23.56 -12.63 49.97
N PHE A 105 -23.95 -13.91 49.88
CA PHE A 105 -24.72 -14.59 50.93
C PHE A 105 -23.90 -15.56 51.79
N GLY A 106 -22.60 -15.72 51.51
CA GLY A 106 -21.74 -16.65 52.27
C GLY A 106 -22.04 -18.13 52.04
N ARG A 107 -22.92 -18.47 51.08
CA ARG A 107 -23.30 -19.85 50.78
C ARG A 107 -22.21 -20.55 49.98
N ARG A 108 -21.67 -21.64 50.52
CA ARG A 108 -20.66 -22.43 49.81
C ARG A 108 -21.31 -23.13 48.61
N ILE A 109 -20.65 -23.04 47.45
CA ILE A 109 -21.02 -23.82 46.26
C ILE A 109 -20.77 -25.29 46.59
N SER A 110 -21.78 -26.13 46.43
CA SER A 110 -21.63 -27.57 46.69
C SER A 110 -20.63 -28.20 45.72
N SER A 111 -19.98 -29.27 46.14
CA SER A 111 -18.99 -29.96 45.30
C SER A 111 -19.55 -30.42 43.95
N PRO A 112 -20.77 -30.98 43.87
CA PRO A 112 -21.36 -31.39 42.60
C PRO A 112 -21.49 -30.27 41.56
N TRP A 113 -21.85 -29.05 41.96
CA TRP A 113 -21.95 -27.91 41.02
C TRP A 113 -20.59 -27.49 40.48
N ARG A 114 -19.56 -27.43 41.33
CA ARG A 114 -18.21 -27.05 40.89
C ARG A 114 -17.60 -28.09 39.95
N VAL A 115 -17.68 -29.36 40.34
CA VAL A 115 -17.16 -30.47 39.53
C VAL A 115 -17.97 -30.61 38.25
N GLY A 116 -19.30 -30.57 38.34
CA GLY A 116 -20.20 -30.69 37.18
C GLY A 116 -19.98 -29.59 36.14
N LEU A 117 -19.93 -28.32 36.54
CA LEU A 117 -19.66 -27.22 35.61
C LEU A 117 -18.27 -27.31 34.98
N ALA A 118 -17.24 -27.63 35.77
CA ALA A 118 -15.88 -27.79 35.26
C ALA A 118 -15.77 -28.97 34.26
N THR A 119 -16.36 -30.12 34.60
CA THR A 119 -16.39 -31.30 33.73
C THR A 119 -17.18 -31.02 32.45
N PHE A 120 -18.37 -30.41 32.56
CA PHE A 120 -19.17 -30.06 31.39
C PHE A 120 -18.44 -29.07 30.49
N PHE A 121 -17.82 -28.02 31.05
CA PHE A 121 -17.03 -27.07 30.27
C PHE A 121 -15.86 -27.73 29.54
N GLY A 122 -15.13 -28.62 30.22
CA GLY A 122 -14.04 -29.39 29.62
C GLY A 122 -14.52 -30.29 28.48
N LEU A 123 -15.62 -31.03 28.69
CA LEU A 123 -16.23 -31.87 27.66
C LEU A 123 -16.76 -31.04 26.48
N ASN A 124 -17.36 -29.89 26.75
CA ASN A 124 -17.83 -28.94 25.74
C ASN A 124 -16.68 -28.46 24.85
N LEU A 125 -15.54 -28.10 25.46
CA LEU A 125 -14.36 -27.67 24.71
C LEU A 125 -13.80 -28.81 23.84
N ILE A 126 -13.69 -30.02 24.38
CA ILE A 126 -13.26 -31.21 23.62
C ILE A 126 -14.21 -31.47 22.45
N SER A 127 -15.53 -31.42 22.69
CA SER A 127 -16.56 -31.60 21.67
C SER A 127 -16.44 -30.55 20.56
N LEU A 128 -16.33 -29.27 20.93
CA LEU A 128 -16.20 -28.17 19.99
C LEU A 128 -14.94 -28.26 19.14
N VAL A 129 -13.79 -28.57 19.76
CA VAL A 129 -12.52 -28.75 19.05
C VAL A 129 -12.61 -29.91 18.07
N ASN A 130 -13.17 -31.05 18.46
CA ASN A 130 -13.34 -32.19 17.56
C ASN A 130 -14.29 -31.87 16.39
N LEU A 131 -15.39 -31.17 16.65
CA LEU A 131 -16.31 -30.71 15.60
C LEU A 131 -15.62 -29.73 14.64
N GLY A 132 -14.81 -28.82 15.17
CA GLY A 132 -13.98 -27.90 14.39
C GLY A 132 -12.99 -28.63 13.50
N ILE A 133 -12.24 -29.61 14.05
CA ILE A 133 -11.29 -30.44 13.28
C ILE A 133 -12.03 -31.24 12.20
N ALA A 134 -13.16 -31.86 12.53
CA ALA A 134 -13.96 -32.63 11.57
C ALA A 134 -14.46 -31.75 10.42
N THR A 135 -14.89 -30.52 10.72
CA THR A 135 -15.32 -29.55 9.72
C THR A 135 -14.15 -29.07 8.87
N ALA A 136 -13.02 -28.71 9.50
CA ALA A 136 -11.81 -28.24 8.81
C ALA A 136 -11.24 -29.28 7.84
N LYS A 137 -11.30 -30.57 8.19
CA LYS A 137 -10.89 -31.67 7.30
C LYS A 137 -11.66 -31.69 5.97
N ASN A 138 -12.87 -31.12 5.91
CA ASN A 138 -13.64 -31.03 4.67
C ASN A 138 -13.10 -29.97 3.70
N PHE A 139 -12.10 -29.17 4.09
CA PHE A 139 -11.45 -28.15 3.27
C PHE A 139 -9.96 -28.46 3.00
N ASN A 140 -9.54 -29.71 3.22
CA ASN A 140 -8.13 -30.10 3.25
C ASN A 140 -7.49 -30.17 1.86
N VAL A 141 -8.26 -30.49 0.83
CA VAL A 141 -7.77 -30.64 -0.55
C VAL A 141 -8.54 -29.69 -1.45
N SER A 142 -7.86 -29.08 -2.43
CA SER A 142 -8.47 -28.30 -3.50
C SER A 142 -8.35 -29.04 -4.83
N ARG A 143 -9.39 -28.99 -5.67
CA ARG A 143 -9.34 -29.49 -7.05
C ARG A 143 -10.09 -28.57 -7.99
N GLU A 144 -9.56 -28.51 -9.20
CA GLU A 144 -10.12 -27.81 -10.35
C GLU A 144 -10.64 -28.84 -11.35
N ILE A 145 -11.79 -28.55 -11.95
CA ILE A 145 -12.30 -29.19 -13.15
C ILE A 145 -12.37 -28.12 -14.21
N SER A 146 -11.55 -28.29 -15.24
CA SER A 146 -11.71 -27.55 -16.48
C SER A 146 -12.88 -28.15 -17.25
N MET A 147 -13.85 -27.31 -17.59
CA MET A 147 -14.79 -27.59 -18.66
C MET A 147 -14.08 -27.25 -19.97
N ASN A 148 -14.29 -28.09 -20.99
CA ASN A 148 -13.64 -27.91 -22.29
C ASN A 148 -13.75 -26.45 -22.77
N ALA A 149 -12.61 -25.87 -23.18
CA ALA A 149 -12.59 -24.55 -23.76
C ALA A 149 -13.57 -24.51 -24.95
N VAL A 150 -14.53 -23.60 -24.90
CA VAL A 150 -15.44 -23.37 -26.01
C VAL A 150 -14.72 -22.42 -26.97
N PRO A 151 -14.40 -22.86 -28.20
CA PRO A 151 -13.89 -21.95 -29.20
C PRO A 151 -14.98 -20.92 -29.47
N VAL A 152 -14.73 -19.67 -29.12
CA VAL A 152 -15.64 -18.59 -29.44
C VAL A 152 -15.30 -18.20 -30.88
N SER A 153 -15.91 -18.91 -31.83
CA SER A 153 -15.82 -18.63 -33.27
C SER A 153 -16.53 -17.32 -33.61
N VAL A 154 -16.18 -16.23 -32.93
CA VAL A 154 -16.59 -14.89 -33.31
C VAL A 154 -15.68 -14.46 -34.45
N LEU A 155 -16.26 -14.22 -35.63
CA LEU A 155 -15.59 -13.52 -36.73
C LEU A 155 -15.30 -12.04 -36.41
N SER A 156 -15.38 -11.63 -35.15
CA SER A 156 -15.18 -10.26 -34.69
C SER A 156 -13.72 -10.04 -34.31
N ASP A 157 -13.25 -8.82 -34.52
CA ASP A 157 -11.96 -8.35 -34.02
C ASP A 157 -12.04 -7.90 -32.56
N THR A 158 -13.25 -7.73 -32.03
CA THR A 158 -13.49 -7.30 -30.64
C THR A 158 -14.42 -8.26 -29.91
N LEU A 159 -14.04 -8.67 -28.70
CA LEU A 159 -14.90 -9.38 -27.74
C LEU A 159 -15.29 -8.43 -26.61
N GLN A 160 -16.58 -8.22 -26.40
CA GLN A 160 -17.12 -7.49 -25.25
C GLN A 160 -17.47 -8.48 -24.14
N VAL A 161 -16.96 -8.26 -22.93
CA VAL A 161 -17.25 -9.06 -21.75
C VAL A 161 -18.12 -8.25 -20.81
N LYS A 162 -19.26 -8.82 -20.43
CA LYS A 162 -20.24 -8.19 -19.54
C LYS A 162 -20.61 -9.13 -18.41
N MET A 163 -20.85 -8.54 -17.24
CA MET A 163 -21.42 -9.27 -16.11
C MET A 163 -22.93 -9.05 -16.07
N GLN A 164 -23.70 -10.12 -15.88
CA GLN A 164 -25.13 -10.01 -15.60
C GLN A 164 -25.35 -9.31 -14.26
N GLU A 165 -26.40 -8.50 -14.18
CA GLU A 165 -26.81 -7.88 -12.91
C GLU A 165 -27.12 -8.97 -11.87
N ASN A 166 -26.67 -8.76 -10.64
CA ASN A 166 -26.94 -9.70 -9.56
C ASN A 166 -28.23 -9.29 -8.84
N PRO A 167 -29.37 -9.99 -9.04
CA PRO A 167 -30.62 -9.63 -8.39
C PRO A 167 -30.58 -9.81 -6.86
N TYR A 168 -29.53 -10.47 -6.35
CA TYR A 168 -29.32 -10.77 -4.94
C TYR A 168 -28.39 -9.78 -4.23
N GLU A 169 -27.82 -8.79 -4.93
CA GLU A 169 -26.81 -7.89 -4.35
C GLU A 169 -27.30 -7.18 -3.08
N GLY A 170 -28.58 -6.81 -3.05
CA GLY A 170 -29.25 -6.15 -1.92
C GLY A 170 -29.74 -7.04 -0.78
N LEU A 171 -29.46 -8.36 -0.80
CA LEU A 171 -29.86 -9.23 0.31
C LEU A 171 -29.13 -8.86 1.61
N TRP A 172 -29.92 -8.62 2.66
CA TRP A 172 -29.43 -8.21 3.97
C TRP A 172 -28.68 -9.32 4.73
N LEU A 173 -29.04 -10.59 4.47
CA LEU A 173 -28.42 -11.74 5.13
C LEU A 173 -27.20 -12.21 4.32
N SER A 174 -26.03 -11.67 4.67
CA SER A 174 -24.76 -11.91 3.98
C SER A 174 -23.61 -12.20 4.94
N VAL A 175 -22.61 -12.92 4.46
CA VAL A 175 -21.35 -13.19 5.17
C VAL A 175 -20.20 -12.74 4.29
N GLY A 176 -19.64 -11.57 4.59
CA GLY A 176 -18.64 -10.94 3.74
C GLY A 176 -19.24 -10.45 2.40
N PRO A 177 -18.39 -10.10 1.42
CA PRO A 177 -18.84 -9.54 0.13
C PRO A 177 -19.46 -10.58 -0.82
N ASP A 178 -19.12 -11.87 -0.65
CA ASP A 178 -19.35 -12.88 -1.70
C ASP A 178 -20.46 -13.88 -1.37
N LEU A 179 -20.86 -14.02 -0.11
CA LEU A 179 -21.84 -15.03 0.32
C LEU A 179 -23.12 -14.36 0.80
N ARG A 180 -24.24 -14.71 0.15
CA ARG A 180 -25.57 -14.22 0.52
C ARG A 180 -26.53 -15.39 0.64
N LEU A 181 -27.54 -15.25 1.49
CA LEU A 181 -28.56 -16.26 1.66
C LEU A 181 -29.92 -15.76 1.17
N ASP A 182 -30.50 -16.49 0.23
CA ASP A 182 -31.86 -16.30 -0.25
C ASP A 182 -32.70 -17.51 0.13
N GLU A 183 -33.54 -17.35 1.16
CA GLU A 183 -34.30 -18.44 1.78
C GLU A 183 -33.40 -19.61 2.22
N ASP A 184 -33.40 -20.71 1.46
CA ASP A 184 -32.61 -21.93 1.69
C ASP A 184 -31.49 -22.12 0.65
N ARG A 185 -31.19 -21.10 -0.15
CA ARG A 185 -30.17 -21.11 -1.21
C ARG A 185 -29.00 -20.21 -0.85
N LEU A 186 -27.78 -20.68 -1.10
CA LEU A 186 -26.58 -19.90 -0.90
C LEU A 186 -26.12 -19.32 -2.24
N ILE A 187 -26.08 -18.00 -2.33
CA ILE A 187 -25.66 -17.26 -3.51
C ILE A 187 -24.18 -16.89 -3.35
N LEU A 188 -23.38 -17.21 -4.36
CA LEU A 188 -21.93 -16.99 -4.38
C LEU A 188 -21.54 -16.05 -5.50
N SER A 189 -20.97 -14.89 -5.17
CA SER A 189 -20.43 -13.93 -6.14
C SER A 189 -18.93 -14.14 -6.41
N ARG A 190 -18.47 -15.39 -6.40
CA ARG A 190 -17.03 -15.72 -6.51
C ARG A 190 -16.63 -16.19 -7.90
N ILE A 191 -16.62 -15.23 -8.81
CA ILE A 191 -16.18 -15.39 -10.20
C ILE A 191 -14.82 -14.71 -10.35
N GLU A 192 -13.90 -15.34 -11.05
CA GLU A 192 -12.55 -14.84 -11.29
C GLU A 192 -12.26 -14.80 -12.78
N LEU A 193 -11.92 -13.63 -13.30
CA LEU A 193 -11.59 -13.42 -14.71
C LEU A 193 -10.09 -13.34 -14.90
N TYR A 194 -9.63 -14.09 -15.89
CA TYR A 194 -8.24 -14.17 -16.33
C TYR A 194 -8.21 -13.84 -17.82
N ILE A 195 -7.44 -12.81 -18.19
CA ILE A 195 -7.26 -12.42 -19.58
C ILE A 195 -5.82 -12.77 -19.96
N GLU A 196 -5.67 -13.68 -20.91
CA GLU A 196 -4.36 -14.21 -21.31
C GLU A 196 -4.22 -14.23 -22.84
N LYS A 197 -2.98 -14.19 -23.32
CA LYS A 197 -2.71 -14.40 -24.75
C LYS A 197 -3.01 -15.85 -25.13
N THR A 198 -3.57 -16.07 -26.32
CA THR A 198 -3.72 -17.39 -26.92
C THR A 198 -3.02 -17.47 -28.27
N ASP A 199 -2.51 -18.65 -28.61
CA ASP A 199 -1.93 -18.95 -29.93
C ASP A 199 -2.99 -19.30 -30.98
N SER A 200 -4.26 -19.39 -30.57
CA SER A 200 -5.41 -19.60 -31.45
C SER A 200 -5.74 -18.33 -32.24
N ASP A 201 -6.28 -18.49 -33.46
CA ASP A 201 -6.78 -17.37 -34.29
C ASP A 201 -8.12 -16.80 -33.80
N TYR A 202 -8.80 -17.51 -32.89
CA TYR A 202 -10.11 -17.15 -32.34
C TYR A 202 -10.05 -17.04 -30.82
N PHE A 203 -10.94 -16.22 -30.24
CA PHE A 203 -11.08 -16.09 -28.80
C PHE A 203 -11.43 -17.45 -28.17
N THR A 204 -10.76 -17.80 -27.08
CA THR A 204 -11.06 -19.03 -26.33
C THR A 204 -11.63 -18.66 -24.97
N VAL A 205 -12.74 -19.26 -24.59
CA VAL A 205 -13.29 -19.12 -23.24
C VAL A 205 -13.22 -20.50 -22.58
N GLU A 206 -12.40 -20.60 -21.54
CA GLU A 206 -12.28 -21.78 -20.70
C GLU A 206 -12.90 -21.49 -19.34
N GLN A 207 -13.92 -22.27 -18.97
CA GLN A 207 -14.49 -22.25 -17.64
C GLN A 207 -13.82 -23.32 -16.78
N ILE A 208 -13.25 -22.92 -15.66
CA ILE A 208 -12.62 -23.80 -14.68
C ILE A 208 -13.35 -23.65 -13.36
N ASN A 209 -14.06 -24.69 -12.98
CA ASN A 209 -14.75 -24.77 -11.71
C ASN A 209 -13.79 -25.36 -10.66
N SER A 210 -13.67 -24.71 -9.52
CA SER A 210 -12.82 -25.14 -8.41
C SER A 210 -13.64 -25.33 -7.15
N SER A 211 -13.27 -26.32 -6.36
CA SER A 211 -13.83 -26.51 -5.02
C SER A 211 -12.81 -27.19 -4.12
N ARG A 212 -12.91 -26.94 -2.81
CA ARG A 212 -12.26 -27.75 -1.80
C ARG A 212 -13.11 -28.95 -1.42
N GLY A 213 -12.49 -29.93 -0.79
CA GLY A 213 -13.17 -31.11 -0.31
C GLY A 213 -12.34 -31.88 0.71
N ARG A 214 -12.96 -32.93 1.25
CA ARG A 214 -12.30 -33.85 2.18
C ARG A 214 -11.28 -34.73 1.47
N SER A 215 -11.52 -35.04 0.20
CA SER A 215 -10.66 -35.83 -0.68
C SER A 215 -10.62 -35.21 -2.07
N ILE A 216 -9.72 -35.72 -2.92
CA ILE A 216 -9.63 -35.32 -4.34
C ILE A 216 -10.96 -35.55 -5.06
N ASP A 217 -11.59 -36.70 -4.86
CA ASP A 217 -12.83 -37.06 -5.56
C ASP A 217 -14.03 -36.25 -5.05
N ASP A 218 -14.06 -35.93 -3.75
CA ASP A 218 -15.08 -35.06 -3.16
C ASP A 218 -14.97 -33.62 -3.71
N ALA A 219 -13.75 -33.06 -3.72
CA ALA A 219 -13.48 -31.74 -4.29
C ALA A 219 -13.84 -31.68 -5.78
N ARG A 220 -13.49 -32.73 -6.54
CA ARG A 220 -13.88 -32.88 -7.96
C ARG A 220 -15.41 -32.94 -8.09
N SER A 221 -16.10 -33.79 -7.33
CA SER A 221 -17.56 -33.88 -7.39
C SER A 221 -18.25 -32.55 -7.10
N LEU A 222 -17.76 -31.79 -6.11
CA LEU A 222 -18.33 -30.48 -5.74
C LEU A 222 -18.06 -29.42 -6.81
N ALA A 223 -16.85 -29.38 -7.40
CA ALA A 223 -16.55 -28.48 -8.51
C ALA A 223 -17.39 -28.79 -9.76
N GLY A 224 -17.64 -30.07 -10.03
CA GLY A 224 -18.44 -30.50 -11.19
C GLY A 224 -19.94 -30.29 -11.01
N ALA A 225 -20.40 -30.08 -9.77
CA ALA A 225 -21.78 -29.78 -9.44
C ALA A 225 -22.10 -28.27 -9.52
N ILE A 226 -21.10 -27.41 -9.74
CA ILE A 226 -21.33 -25.97 -9.90
C ILE A 226 -22.08 -25.75 -11.23
N ASP A 227 -23.33 -25.31 -11.11
CA ASP A 227 -24.15 -24.87 -12.24
C ASP A 227 -23.84 -23.41 -12.55
N TYR A 228 -23.02 -23.21 -13.57
CA TYR A 228 -22.64 -21.89 -14.08
C TYR A 228 -22.53 -21.99 -15.59
N MET A 229 -23.33 -21.20 -16.29
CA MET A 229 -23.41 -21.19 -17.74
C MET A 229 -23.13 -19.78 -18.25
N SER A 230 -22.03 -19.62 -18.98
CA SER A 230 -21.74 -18.39 -19.74
C SER A 230 -22.55 -18.36 -21.03
N GLU A 231 -23.09 -17.20 -21.39
CA GLU A 231 -23.81 -17.02 -22.65
C GLU A 231 -22.93 -16.26 -23.65
N ILE A 232 -22.88 -16.76 -24.88
CA ILE A 232 -22.15 -16.13 -25.98
C ILE A 232 -23.17 -15.77 -27.05
N SER A 233 -23.32 -14.47 -27.34
CA SER A 233 -24.19 -13.96 -28.38
C SER A 233 -23.43 -13.00 -29.29
N GLY A 234 -22.94 -13.53 -30.42
CA GLY A 234 -22.08 -12.78 -31.34
C GLY A 234 -20.76 -12.37 -30.67
N PRO A 235 -20.39 -11.07 -30.66
CA PRO A 235 -19.17 -10.56 -30.01
C PRO A 235 -19.34 -10.26 -28.52
N ILE A 236 -20.46 -10.65 -27.90
CA ILE A 236 -20.73 -10.41 -26.48
C ILE A 236 -20.63 -11.73 -25.73
N LEU A 237 -19.71 -11.78 -24.76
CA LEU A 237 -19.63 -12.79 -23.72
C LEU A 237 -20.31 -12.25 -22.47
N GLU A 238 -21.45 -12.83 -22.11
CA GLU A 238 -22.22 -12.47 -20.94
C GLU A 238 -22.02 -13.54 -19.86
N LEU A 239 -21.54 -13.07 -18.71
CA LEU A 239 -21.13 -13.91 -17.58
C LEU A 239 -22.05 -13.67 -16.39
N PRO A 240 -22.65 -14.70 -15.80
CA PRO A 240 -23.33 -14.54 -14.53
C PRO A 240 -22.35 -13.99 -13.47
N SER A 241 -22.80 -13.02 -12.68
CA SER A 241 -22.04 -12.44 -11.56
C SER A 241 -22.15 -13.23 -10.26
N TYR A 242 -22.89 -14.35 -10.31
CA TYR A 242 -23.07 -15.27 -9.20
C TYR A 242 -23.35 -16.70 -9.69
N PHE A 243 -23.25 -17.65 -8.78
CA PHE A 243 -23.81 -19.00 -8.91
C PHE A 243 -24.50 -19.40 -7.61
N ILE A 244 -25.35 -20.42 -7.68
CA ILE A 244 -26.21 -20.83 -6.57
C ILE A 244 -25.79 -22.22 -6.10
N LEU A 245 -25.72 -22.40 -4.77
CA LEU A 245 -25.72 -23.72 -4.14
C LEU A 245 -27.10 -23.97 -3.54
N GLU A 246 -27.70 -25.08 -3.93
CA GLU A 246 -29.04 -25.47 -3.50
C GLU A 246 -29.02 -26.06 -2.09
N LYS A 247 -30.19 -26.17 -1.49
CA LYS A 247 -30.32 -26.77 -0.17
C LYS A 247 -29.79 -28.21 -0.16
N GLY A 248 -28.80 -28.46 0.68
CA GLY A 248 -28.14 -29.76 0.80
C GLY A 248 -26.76 -29.81 0.13
N ASP A 249 -26.44 -28.83 -0.71
CA ASP A 249 -25.09 -28.63 -1.22
C ASP A 249 -24.16 -28.12 -0.12
N ARG A 250 -22.86 -28.27 -0.35
CA ARG A 250 -21.83 -27.93 0.64
C ARG A 250 -20.98 -26.80 0.11
N TRP A 251 -20.91 -25.72 0.88
CA TRP A 251 -19.95 -24.66 0.59
C TRP A 251 -18.55 -25.07 1.01
N ARG A 252 -17.66 -25.25 0.04
CA ARG A 252 -16.27 -25.63 0.20
C ARG A 252 -15.39 -24.74 -0.66
N ASP A 253 -15.48 -23.43 -0.46
CA ASP A 253 -14.61 -22.47 -1.15
C ASP A 253 -14.72 -22.59 -2.68
N GLN A 254 -15.94 -22.82 -3.19
CA GLN A 254 -16.18 -22.91 -4.63
C GLN A 254 -15.79 -21.61 -5.34
N VAL A 255 -15.24 -21.74 -6.55
CA VAL A 255 -14.86 -20.62 -7.42
C VAL A 255 -15.15 -21.01 -8.86
N VAL A 256 -15.69 -20.06 -9.63
CA VAL A 256 -15.73 -20.17 -11.08
C VAL A 256 -14.64 -19.27 -11.64
N LYS A 257 -13.67 -19.86 -12.33
CA LYS A 257 -12.62 -19.13 -13.03
C LYS A 257 -12.94 -19.13 -14.52
N ILE A 258 -12.95 -17.97 -15.14
CA ILE A 258 -13.16 -17.80 -16.57
C ILE A 258 -11.85 -17.28 -17.15
N LYS A 259 -11.20 -18.11 -17.97
CA LYS A 259 -10.02 -17.71 -18.73
C LYS A 259 -10.44 -17.34 -20.14
N ILE A 260 -10.10 -16.12 -20.52
CA ILE A 260 -10.36 -15.56 -21.83
C ILE A 260 -9.03 -15.45 -22.54
N GLY A 261 -8.80 -16.37 -23.48
CA GLY A 261 -7.67 -16.32 -24.39
C GLY A 261 -7.96 -15.35 -25.52
N VAL A 262 -7.14 -14.30 -25.64
CA VAL A 262 -7.25 -13.26 -26.66
C VAL A 262 -6.16 -13.48 -27.73
N PRO A 263 -6.54 -13.67 -29.00
CA PRO A 263 -5.59 -13.79 -30.11
C PRO A 263 -4.83 -12.49 -30.35
N GLU A 264 -3.62 -12.61 -30.90
CA GLU A 264 -2.84 -11.45 -31.32
C GLU A 264 -3.59 -10.60 -32.36
N GLY A 265 -3.55 -9.28 -32.21
CA GLY A 265 -4.24 -8.31 -33.05
C GLY A 265 -5.72 -8.08 -32.72
N LYS A 266 -6.32 -8.87 -31.80
CA LYS A 266 -7.71 -8.72 -31.39
C LYS A 266 -7.86 -7.86 -30.14
N THR A 267 -9.05 -7.26 -29.99
CA THR A 267 -9.42 -6.34 -28.91
C THR A 267 -10.33 -7.02 -27.90
N ILE A 268 -10.14 -6.75 -26.61
CA ILE A 268 -11.06 -7.18 -25.55
C ILE A 268 -11.58 -5.95 -24.80
N GLN A 269 -12.90 -5.81 -24.66
CA GLN A 269 -13.53 -4.71 -23.96
C GLN A 269 -14.29 -5.23 -22.74
N LEU A 270 -13.99 -4.71 -21.56
CA LEU A 270 -14.72 -5.06 -20.34
C LEU A 270 -15.68 -3.94 -19.96
N SER A 271 -16.93 -4.28 -19.62
CA SER A 271 -17.83 -3.32 -18.99
C SER A 271 -17.37 -2.99 -17.56
N PRO A 272 -17.63 -1.78 -17.02
CA PRO A 272 -17.14 -1.33 -15.71
C PRO A 272 -17.42 -2.30 -14.55
N GLU A 273 -18.54 -3.01 -14.58
CA GLU A 273 -18.98 -3.98 -13.57
C GLU A 273 -18.06 -5.21 -13.51
N THR A 274 -17.36 -5.48 -14.60
CA THR A 274 -16.45 -6.63 -14.76
C THR A 274 -15.17 -6.46 -13.95
N GLU A 275 -14.76 -5.22 -13.66
CA GLU A 275 -13.48 -4.87 -13.02
C GLU A 275 -13.28 -5.61 -11.70
N HIS A 276 -14.33 -5.76 -10.88
CA HIS A 276 -14.23 -6.42 -9.58
C HIS A 276 -13.86 -7.92 -9.67
N PHE A 277 -14.17 -8.54 -10.81
CA PHE A 277 -13.96 -9.96 -11.05
C PHE A 277 -12.60 -10.24 -11.71
N VAL A 278 -11.92 -9.23 -12.27
CA VAL A 278 -10.60 -9.38 -12.90
C VAL A 278 -9.55 -9.70 -11.84
N ARG A 279 -8.93 -10.87 -11.97
CA ARG A 279 -7.83 -11.32 -11.10
C ARG A 279 -6.48 -11.16 -11.75
N GLN A 280 -6.40 -11.36 -13.06
CA GLN A 280 -5.15 -11.27 -13.80
C GLN A 280 -5.41 -10.84 -15.24
N ILE A 281 -4.53 -9.97 -15.72
CA ILE A 281 -4.42 -9.61 -17.13
C ILE A 281 -2.96 -9.81 -17.50
N ASP A 282 -2.72 -10.49 -18.60
CA ASP A 282 -1.41 -10.62 -19.21
C ASP A 282 -1.05 -9.34 -19.96
N TRP A 283 -0.67 -8.28 -19.22
CA TRP A 283 -0.22 -7.01 -19.80
C TRP A 283 1.17 -7.12 -20.43
N ASN A 284 1.39 -6.40 -21.53
CA ASN A 284 2.74 -6.21 -22.06
C ASN A 284 3.59 -5.44 -21.04
N ARG A 285 4.65 -6.08 -20.54
CA ARG A 285 5.51 -5.55 -19.48
C ARG A 285 6.46 -4.45 -19.93
N ASP A 286 6.66 -4.32 -21.24
CA ASP A 286 7.54 -3.31 -21.83
C ASP A 286 6.84 -1.96 -22.03
N LEU A 287 5.52 -1.91 -21.84
CA LEU A 287 4.69 -0.73 -22.03
C LEU A 287 4.01 -0.33 -20.72
N GLU A 288 3.87 0.98 -20.50
CA GLU A 288 3.03 1.47 -19.41
C GLU A 288 1.56 1.14 -19.70
N HIS A 289 0.83 0.70 -18.67
CA HIS A 289 -0.57 0.34 -18.76
C HIS A 289 -1.37 1.02 -17.64
N PRO A 290 -2.69 1.20 -17.82
CA PRO A 290 -3.55 1.69 -16.74
C PRO A 290 -3.59 0.73 -15.55
N TRP A 291 -4.00 1.26 -14.40
CA TRP A 291 -4.31 0.44 -13.22
C TRP A 291 -5.58 -0.39 -13.42
N ARG A 292 -6.55 0.15 -14.16
CA ARG A 292 -7.81 -0.50 -14.49
C ARG A 292 -7.90 -0.67 -15.99
N ILE A 293 -8.18 -1.88 -16.46
CA ILE A 293 -8.34 -2.14 -17.90
C ILE A 293 -9.48 -1.32 -18.51
N THR A 294 -10.50 -0.99 -17.72
CA THR A 294 -11.63 -0.14 -18.11
C THR A 294 -11.25 1.31 -18.41
N GLU A 295 -10.05 1.78 -18.01
CA GLU A 295 -9.50 3.08 -18.43
C GLU A 295 -8.90 3.04 -19.85
N CYS A 296 -8.77 1.85 -20.43
CA CYS A 296 -8.34 1.66 -21.81
C CYS A 296 -9.56 1.51 -22.73
N ALA A 297 -9.72 2.42 -23.69
CA ALA A 297 -10.86 2.39 -24.61
C ALA A 297 -10.84 1.17 -25.56
N ALA A 298 -9.65 0.78 -26.00
CA ALA A 298 -9.44 -0.36 -26.91
C ALA A 298 -8.18 -1.14 -26.51
N PRO A 299 -8.26 -2.06 -25.52
CA PRO A 299 -7.17 -2.94 -25.17
C PRO A 299 -6.95 -3.96 -26.30
N VAL A 300 -5.75 -3.98 -26.89
CA VAL A 300 -5.40 -4.87 -28.01
C VAL A 300 -4.34 -5.86 -27.53
N MET A 301 -4.49 -7.14 -27.90
CA MET A 301 -3.46 -8.14 -27.60
C MET A 301 -2.32 -8.04 -28.61
N GLY A 302 -1.15 -7.62 -28.14
CA GLY A 302 0.08 -7.59 -28.91
C GLY A 302 0.91 -8.87 -28.76
N PRO A 303 2.10 -8.92 -29.39
CA PRO A 303 3.00 -10.06 -29.28
C PRO A 303 3.49 -10.31 -27.84
N GLY A 304 3.67 -9.24 -27.07
CA GLY A 304 4.17 -9.27 -25.68
C GLY A 304 3.11 -9.29 -24.58
N GLY A 305 1.82 -9.32 -24.93
CA GLY A 305 0.69 -9.22 -24.00
C GLY A 305 -0.31 -8.15 -24.40
N LEU A 306 -1.27 -7.86 -23.52
CA LEU A 306 -2.29 -6.84 -23.72
C LEU A 306 -1.67 -5.44 -23.64
N GLU A 307 -2.05 -4.59 -24.57
CA GLU A 307 -1.52 -3.24 -24.72
C GLU A 307 -2.68 -2.24 -24.76
N CYS A 308 -2.41 -1.02 -24.31
CA CYS A 308 -3.35 0.08 -24.42
C CYS A 308 -2.75 1.21 -25.26
N PRO A 309 -2.90 1.20 -26.60
CA PRO A 309 -2.22 2.15 -27.48
C PRO A 309 -2.49 3.62 -27.13
N GLU A 310 -3.73 3.96 -26.78
CA GLU A 310 -4.10 5.32 -26.37
C GLU A 310 -3.44 5.74 -25.06
N TRP A 311 -3.35 4.83 -24.09
CA TRP A 311 -2.65 5.10 -22.83
C TRP A 311 -1.16 5.34 -23.08
N VAL A 312 -0.52 4.47 -23.85
CA VAL A 312 0.90 4.58 -24.21
C VAL A 312 1.19 5.90 -24.94
N ALA A 313 0.30 6.31 -25.86
CA ALA A 313 0.42 7.59 -26.55
C ALA A 313 0.28 8.78 -25.58
N ARG A 314 -0.63 8.69 -24.61
CA ARG A 314 -0.84 9.74 -23.60
C ARG A 314 0.36 9.92 -22.67
N VAL A 315 1.02 8.82 -22.27
CA VAL A 315 2.15 8.88 -21.33
C VAL A 315 3.49 9.17 -22.00
N ASN A 316 3.63 8.87 -23.29
CA ASN A 316 4.80 9.21 -24.11
C ASN A 316 4.54 10.45 -24.98
N SER A 317 3.79 11.41 -24.45
CA SER A 317 3.45 12.62 -25.18
C SER A 317 4.62 13.60 -25.23
N LYS A 318 4.61 14.43 -26.27
CA LYS A 318 5.56 15.50 -26.50
C LYS A 318 4.81 16.80 -26.73
N LYS A 319 5.19 17.87 -26.04
CA LYS A 319 4.66 19.22 -26.24
C LYS A 319 5.79 20.22 -26.35
N GLU A 320 5.77 21.01 -27.42
CA GLU A 320 6.75 22.06 -27.67
C GLU A 320 6.11 23.42 -27.41
N VAL A 321 6.89 24.32 -26.78
CA VAL A 321 6.52 25.70 -26.51
C VAL A 321 7.64 26.58 -27.03
N LEU A 322 7.29 27.63 -27.78
CA LEU A 322 8.21 28.64 -28.28
C LEU A 322 8.09 29.91 -27.42
N PRO A 323 8.86 30.02 -26.33
CA PRO A 323 8.91 31.22 -25.51
C PRO A 323 9.39 32.46 -26.28
N LYS A 324 9.12 33.64 -25.73
CA LYS A 324 9.78 34.88 -26.20
C LYS A 324 11.29 34.77 -25.95
N ALA A 325 12.07 35.59 -26.66
CA ALA A 325 13.52 35.63 -26.49
C ALA A 325 13.92 35.83 -25.03
N PHE A 326 14.83 34.98 -24.57
CA PHE A 326 15.33 34.95 -23.20
C PHE A 326 16.81 34.60 -23.20
N ASP A 327 17.52 35.10 -22.21
CA ASP A 327 18.92 34.79 -21.94
C ASP A 327 19.15 34.49 -20.45
N ARG A 328 18.07 34.46 -19.67
CA ARG A 328 18.07 34.08 -18.26
C ARG A 328 17.03 33.00 -18.03
N LEU A 329 17.36 32.01 -17.20
CA LEU A 329 16.50 30.87 -16.87
C LEU A 329 16.33 30.77 -15.35
N ARG A 330 15.09 30.60 -14.90
CA ARG A 330 14.74 30.15 -13.56
C ARG A 330 13.88 28.89 -13.67
N LEU A 331 14.21 27.87 -12.89
CA LEU A 331 13.48 26.61 -12.87
C LEU A 331 13.24 26.13 -11.44
N GLU A 332 11.97 25.87 -11.12
CA GLU A 332 11.51 25.47 -9.79
C GLU A 332 10.59 24.24 -9.86
N GLY A 333 10.81 23.28 -8.97
CA GLY A 333 10.03 22.03 -8.87
C GLY A 333 10.75 20.79 -9.38
N ARG A 334 10.04 19.67 -9.61
CA ARG A 334 10.69 18.36 -9.91
C ARG A 334 10.73 18.07 -11.40
N ALA A 335 11.93 17.96 -12.00
CA ALA A 335 12.12 17.57 -13.40
C ALA A 335 13.56 17.11 -13.71
N ASN A 336 13.68 16.30 -14.76
CA ASN A 336 14.96 16.10 -15.43
C ASN A 336 15.07 17.11 -16.58
N VAL A 337 16.15 17.88 -16.62
CA VAL A 337 16.26 19.05 -17.50
C VAL A 337 17.54 18.96 -18.33
N THR A 338 17.43 19.20 -19.62
CA THR A 338 18.58 19.37 -20.52
C THR A 338 18.52 20.76 -21.13
N ILE A 339 19.51 21.59 -20.86
CA ILE A 339 19.67 22.93 -21.40
C ILE A 339 20.81 22.89 -22.41
N GLN A 340 20.55 23.26 -23.65
CA GLN A 340 21.54 23.19 -24.74
C GLN A 340 21.46 24.37 -25.69
N VAL A 341 22.55 24.62 -26.40
CA VAL A 341 22.57 25.63 -27.46
C VAL A 341 21.62 25.22 -28.58
N GLY A 342 20.76 26.15 -28.99
CA GLY A 342 19.86 25.99 -30.13
C GLY A 342 19.76 27.26 -30.95
N THR A 343 19.28 27.14 -32.19
CA THR A 343 19.08 28.31 -33.07
C THR A 343 17.83 29.11 -32.71
N GLU A 344 16.95 28.55 -31.89
CA GLU A 344 15.67 29.12 -31.47
C GLU A 344 15.51 29.00 -29.95
N HIS A 345 14.62 29.81 -29.39
CA HIS A 345 14.17 29.68 -28.02
C HIS A 345 13.03 28.66 -27.96
N LYS A 346 13.28 27.46 -27.45
CA LYS A 346 12.30 26.37 -27.44
C LYS A 346 12.36 25.57 -26.14
N VAL A 347 11.20 25.23 -25.60
CA VAL A 347 11.05 24.29 -24.48
C VAL A 347 10.24 23.09 -24.95
N THR A 348 10.83 21.90 -24.84
CA THR A 348 10.18 20.63 -25.16
C THR A 348 9.89 19.88 -23.86
N MET A 349 8.62 19.57 -23.62
CA MET A 349 8.18 18.70 -22.53
C MET A 349 7.95 17.29 -23.07
N LEU A 350 8.51 16.29 -22.40
CA LEU A 350 8.27 14.87 -22.66
C LEU A 350 7.69 14.21 -21.39
N GLY A 351 6.64 13.42 -21.57
CA GLY A 351 5.95 12.73 -20.48
C GLY A 351 4.44 12.70 -20.71
N ARG A 352 3.68 12.73 -19.61
CA ARG A 352 2.23 12.59 -19.66
C ARG A 352 1.52 13.86 -20.11
N ALA A 353 0.69 13.76 -21.16
CA ALA A 353 -0.03 14.90 -21.72
C ALA A 353 -0.94 15.61 -20.71
N ASP A 354 -1.56 14.87 -19.79
CA ASP A 354 -2.46 15.39 -18.76
C ASP A 354 -1.73 16.22 -17.68
N GLU A 355 -0.42 16.03 -17.52
CA GLU A 355 0.42 16.73 -16.54
C GLU A 355 1.07 17.99 -17.13
N PHE A 356 1.10 18.17 -18.46
CA PHE A 356 1.70 19.36 -19.09
C PHE A 356 0.99 20.68 -18.78
N LYS A 357 -0.21 20.64 -18.21
CA LYS A 357 -0.94 21.82 -17.73
C LYS A 357 -0.40 22.32 -16.38
N ASP A 358 0.25 21.43 -15.63
CA ASP A 358 0.78 21.68 -14.28
C ASP A 358 2.27 22.13 -14.34
N ILE A 359 2.78 22.35 -15.57
CA ILE A 359 4.10 22.96 -15.85
C ILE A 359 3.85 24.37 -16.40
N ASN A 360 4.09 25.37 -15.55
CA ASN A 360 3.87 26.77 -15.85
C ASN A 360 5.12 27.38 -16.49
N ILE A 361 5.03 27.81 -17.75
CA ILE A 361 6.14 28.41 -18.50
C ILE A 361 5.81 29.88 -18.79
N ASN A 362 6.53 30.78 -18.14
CA ASN A 362 6.36 32.22 -18.28
C ASN A 362 7.60 32.87 -18.89
N THR A 363 7.39 33.88 -19.74
CA THR A 363 8.51 34.68 -20.29
C THR A 363 8.25 36.17 -20.21
N GLY A 364 9.24 36.91 -19.69
CA GLY A 364 9.16 38.37 -19.55
C GLY A 364 10.53 38.98 -19.23
N GLY A 365 10.84 40.13 -19.86
CA GLY A 365 12.08 40.86 -19.56
C GLY A 365 13.36 40.06 -19.79
N GLY A 366 13.38 39.11 -20.75
CA GLY A 366 14.52 38.23 -21.03
C GLY A 366 14.69 37.05 -20.07
N LEU A 367 13.76 36.86 -19.12
CA LEU A 367 13.73 35.70 -18.22
C LEU A 367 12.71 34.67 -18.71
N LEU A 368 13.15 33.41 -18.78
CA LEU A 368 12.31 32.22 -18.84
C LEU A 368 12.15 31.66 -17.43
N ASP A 369 10.92 31.67 -16.93
CA ASP A 369 10.57 31.18 -15.59
C ASP A 369 9.68 29.94 -15.74
N ILE A 370 10.18 28.80 -15.25
CA ILE A 370 9.50 27.51 -15.31
C ILE A 370 9.20 27.06 -13.88
N TYR A 371 7.91 26.93 -13.57
CA TYR A 371 7.43 26.44 -12.28
C TYR A 371 6.64 25.14 -12.47
N ILE A 372 7.05 24.09 -11.78
CA ILE A 372 6.42 22.76 -11.84
C ILE A 372 5.67 22.51 -10.54
N GLU A 373 4.35 22.30 -10.63
CA GLU A 373 3.50 22.11 -9.47
C GLU A 373 3.80 20.78 -8.74
N GLU A 374 3.67 20.77 -7.41
CA GLU A 374 3.94 19.59 -6.56
C GLU A 374 3.00 18.39 -6.86
N GLY A 375 1.90 18.62 -7.57
CA GLY A 375 0.88 17.60 -7.88
C GLY A 375 1.28 16.59 -8.95
N ILE A 376 2.39 16.82 -9.67
CA ILE A 376 2.84 15.91 -10.73
C ILE A 376 3.43 14.64 -10.12
N ARG A 377 2.90 13.48 -10.54
CA ARG A 377 3.32 12.17 -9.99
C ARG A 377 4.59 11.63 -10.62
N HIS A 378 4.83 11.95 -11.89
CA HIS A 378 5.97 11.49 -12.67
C HIS A 378 7.02 12.60 -12.77
N THR A 379 8.28 12.26 -13.00
CA THR A 379 9.32 13.27 -13.23
C THR A 379 9.36 13.62 -14.72
N PRO A 380 8.83 14.77 -15.15
CA PRO A 380 8.84 15.16 -16.55
C PRO A 380 10.27 15.37 -17.05
N GLN A 381 10.47 15.19 -18.35
CA GLN A 381 11.72 15.58 -19.00
C GLN A 381 11.52 16.88 -19.77
N LEU A 382 12.40 17.84 -19.52
CA LEU A 382 12.41 19.14 -20.17
C LEU A 382 13.68 19.29 -21.00
N ILE A 383 13.53 19.69 -22.27
CA ILE A 383 14.65 20.08 -23.14
C ILE A 383 14.48 21.55 -23.48
N ILE A 384 15.43 22.37 -23.05
CA ILE A 384 15.44 23.82 -23.22
C ILE A 384 16.56 24.16 -24.21
N GLU A 385 16.19 24.81 -25.30
CA GLU A 385 17.10 25.25 -26.35
C GLU A 385 17.10 26.78 -26.42
N THR A 386 18.28 27.39 -26.46
CA THR A 386 18.44 28.85 -26.62
C THR A 386 19.79 29.18 -27.25
N PRO A 387 19.91 30.27 -28.06
CA PRO A 387 21.19 30.66 -28.67
C PRO A 387 22.23 31.13 -27.65
N SER A 388 21.80 31.76 -26.56
CA SER A 388 22.67 32.30 -25.52
C SER A 388 22.02 32.22 -24.15
N LEU A 389 22.86 32.23 -23.11
CA LEU A 389 22.44 32.15 -21.73
C LEU A 389 23.48 32.88 -20.85
N HIS A 390 23.01 33.78 -20.00
CA HIS A 390 23.82 34.60 -19.09
C HIS A 390 23.47 34.36 -17.61
N PHE A 391 22.32 33.75 -17.32
CA PHE A 391 21.89 33.45 -15.95
C PHE A 391 21.07 32.15 -15.88
N VAL A 392 21.35 31.31 -14.88
CA VAL A 392 20.61 30.08 -14.57
C VAL A 392 20.37 30.01 -13.06
N GLU A 393 19.11 29.96 -12.65
CA GLU A 393 18.69 29.69 -11.27
C GLU A 393 17.92 28.37 -11.23
N LEU A 394 18.40 27.41 -10.43
CA LEU A 394 17.77 26.12 -10.23
C LEU A 394 17.37 25.96 -8.76
N ASN A 395 16.08 25.74 -8.54
CA ASN A 395 15.50 25.28 -7.28
C ASN A 395 14.66 24.03 -7.55
N ALA A 396 15.33 22.97 -8.00
CA ALA A 396 14.64 21.85 -8.62
C ALA A 396 15.22 20.49 -8.25
N GLU A 397 14.31 19.54 -8.03
CA GLU A 397 14.65 18.15 -7.76
C GLU A 397 14.74 17.37 -9.07
N GLY A 398 15.92 16.83 -9.38
CA GLY A 398 16.16 16.03 -10.57
C GLY A 398 17.50 16.38 -11.22
N ASN A 399 17.86 15.63 -12.25
CA ASN A 399 19.14 15.82 -12.92
C ASN A 399 19.03 16.91 -13.98
N THR A 400 19.82 17.98 -13.82
CA THR A 400 19.94 19.03 -14.84
C THR A 400 21.28 18.97 -15.57
N GLN A 401 21.26 19.09 -16.89
CA GLN A 401 22.44 19.21 -17.75
C GLN A 401 22.45 20.56 -18.46
N LEU A 402 23.59 21.23 -18.51
CA LEU A 402 23.82 22.47 -19.25
C LEU A 402 24.98 22.27 -20.22
N ASN A 403 24.73 22.30 -21.52
CA ASN A 403 25.69 21.85 -22.53
C ASN A 403 25.95 22.89 -23.62
N GLY A 404 27.24 23.19 -23.85
CA GLY A 404 27.73 23.81 -25.09
C GLY A 404 27.72 25.33 -25.15
N PHE A 405 27.39 26.01 -24.05
CA PHE A 405 27.32 27.47 -24.02
C PHE A 405 28.71 28.11 -24.02
N LYS A 406 28.87 29.15 -24.84
CA LYS A 406 30.05 30.02 -24.87
C LYS A 406 29.63 31.47 -24.70
N SER A 407 30.12 32.15 -23.68
CA SER A 407 29.75 33.53 -23.38
C SER A 407 30.84 34.31 -22.63
N ASP A 408 30.73 35.64 -22.66
CA ASP A 408 31.62 36.51 -21.89
C ASP A 408 31.35 36.37 -20.39
N ALA A 409 30.09 36.16 -19.99
CA ALA A 409 29.70 35.96 -18.61
C ALA A 409 28.55 34.98 -18.46
N LEU A 410 28.55 34.21 -17.39
CA LEU A 410 27.45 33.34 -16.96
C LEU A 410 27.35 33.36 -15.45
N SER A 411 26.13 33.48 -14.94
CA SER A 411 25.83 33.36 -13.51
C SER A 411 24.98 32.12 -13.25
N ILE A 412 25.43 31.25 -12.35
CA ILE A 412 24.73 30.02 -11.94
C ILE A 412 24.37 30.15 -10.46
N LEU A 413 23.09 29.98 -10.14
CA LEU A 413 22.55 29.91 -8.79
C LEU A 413 21.88 28.56 -8.59
N LEU A 414 22.37 27.76 -7.65
CA LEU A 414 21.78 26.48 -7.25
C LEU A 414 21.27 26.57 -5.82
N LEU A 415 20.01 26.19 -5.62
CA LEU A 415 19.33 26.26 -4.33
C LEU A 415 18.89 24.86 -3.88
N ASN A 416 18.82 24.66 -2.56
CA ASN A 416 18.29 23.46 -1.91
C ASN A 416 18.95 22.16 -2.41
N PHE A 417 18.19 21.24 -3.01
CA PHE A 417 18.65 19.90 -3.43
C PHE A 417 18.98 19.83 -4.94
N SER A 418 19.27 20.97 -5.56
CA SER A 418 19.49 21.04 -7.01
C SER A 418 20.76 20.33 -7.46
N GLN A 419 20.69 19.60 -8.57
CA GLN A 419 21.83 18.90 -9.18
C GLN A 419 22.07 19.36 -10.61
N LEU A 420 23.26 19.88 -10.89
CA LEU A 420 23.65 20.39 -12.20
C LEU A 420 24.97 19.79 -12.68
N THR A 421 24.99 19.30 -13.92
CA THR A 421 26.21 19.04 -14.69
C THR A 421 26.32 20.06 -15.82
N ALA A 422 27.36 20.90 -15.78
CA ALA A 422 27.57 21.98 -16.74
C ALA A 422 28.86 21.78 -17.54
N VAL A 423 28.74 21.81 -18.86
CA VAL A 423 29.83 21.80 -19.85
C VAL A 423 29.77 23.11 -20.63
N VAL A 424 30.61 24.08 -20.24
CA VAL A 424 30.54 25.47 -20.72
C VAL A 424 31.94 26.08 -20.90
N ASP A 425 32.09 27.00 -21.85
CA ASP A 425 33.32 27.80 -22.02
C ASP A 425 32.99 29.28 -21.79
N VAL A 426 33.24 29.79 -20.58
CA VAL A 426 32.78 31.13 -20.16
C VAL A 426 33.95 31.93 -19.64
N ALA A 427 34.13 33.16 -20.14
CA ALA A 427 35.21 34.03 -19.68
C ALA A 427 35.06 34.33 -18.18
N GLU A 428 33.94 34.92 -17.75
CA GLU A 428 33.67 35.23 -16.34
C GLU A 428 32.48 34.41 -15.79
N LEU A 429 32.77 33.44 -14.92
CA LEU A 429 31.75 32.57 -14.32
C LEU A 429 31.49 32.94 -12.85
N THR A 430 30.24 33.30 -12.55
CA THR A 430 29.79 33.49 -11.16
C THR A 430 28.95 32.29 -10.73
N VAL A 431 29.30 31.63 -9.63
CA VAL A 431 28.57 30.49 -9.08
C VAL A 431 28.16 30.79 -7.65
N ARG A 432 26.89 30.55 -7.34
CA ARG A 432 26.34 30.57 -5.98
C ARG A 432 25.63 29.27 -5.70
N GLN A 433 25.99 28.60 -4.61
CA GLN A 433 25.37 27.36 -4.16
C GLN A 433 24.88 27.51 -2.73
N GLU A 434 23.62 27.19 -2.50
CA GLU A 434 22.97 27.16 -1.19
C GLU A 434 22.30 25.81 -0.95
N GLY A 435 22.38 25.30 0.27
CA GLY A 435 21.85 24.00 0.66
C GLY A 435 22.66 22.85 0.05
N HIS A 436 22.10 21.64 0.17
CA HIS A 436 22.67 20.37 -0.32
C HIS A 436 22.73 20.24 -1.86
N SER A 437 23.06 21.33 -2.56
CA SER A 437 23.16 21.39 -4.01
C SER A 437 24.48 20.80 -4.50
N LYS A 438 24.46 20.25 -5.71
CA LYS A 438 25.61 19.62 -6.34
C LYS A 438 25.87 20.19 -7.73
N LEU A 439 27.09 20.64 -7.97
CA LEU A 439 27.54 21.13 -9.27
C LEU A 439 28.75 20.32 -9.76
N VAL A 440 28.65 19.80 -10.98
CA VAL A 440 29.80 19.27 -11.73
C VAL A 440 30.07 20.20 -12.90
N LEU A 441 31.26 20.77 -12.96
CA LEU A 441 31.65 21.76 -13.96
C LEU A 441 32.81 21.24 -14.82
N ARG A 442 32.69 21.43 -16.13
CA ARG A 442 33.69 21.05 -17.15
C ARG A 442 33.81 22.15 -18.22
N GLY A 443 35.02 22.42 -18.70
CA GLY A 443 35.30 23.45 -19.71
C GLY A 443 36.45 24.39 -19.36
N GLU A 444 36.40 25.64 -19.84
CA GLU A 444 37.45 26.64 -19.59
C GLU A 444 36.93 28.07 -19.43
N GLY A 445 37.68 28.90 -18.69
CA GLY A 445 37.37 30.31 -18.46
C GLY A 445 38.56 31.17 -18.00
N THR A 446 38.35 32.49 -17.93
CA THR A 446 39.36 33.44 -17.43
C THR A 446 39.20 33.72 -15.94
N GLY A 447 37.98 33.95 -15.48
CA GLY A 447 37.65 34.27 -14.09
C GLY A 447 36.52 33.41 -13.54
N MET A 448 36.62 33.08 -12.25
CA MET A 448 35.55 32.42 -11.49
C MET A 448 35.35 33.11 -10.14
N ASP A 449 34.11 33.45 -9.81
CA ASP A 449 33.70 33.91 -8.47
C ASP A 449 32.69 32.92 -7.88
N LEU A 450 33.05 32.26 -6.78
CA LEU A 450 32.30 31.16 -6.18
C LEU A 450 31.91 31.48 -4.74
N GLU A 451 30.61 31.40 -4.44
CA GLU A 451 30.06 31.45 -3.08
C GLU A 451 29.27 30.17 -2.77
N MET A 452 29.59 29.51 -1.66
CA MET A 452 28.98 28.25 -1.26
C MET A 452 28.63 28.26 0.24
N GLU A 453 27.44 27.79 0.57
CA GLU A 453 26.98 27.61 1.95
C GLU A 453 26.06 26.38 2.10
N ASP A 454 25.88 25.96 3.35
CA ASP A 454 25.05 24.83 3.80
C ASP A 454 25.26 23.50 3.02
N HIS A 455 26.43 22.88 3.17
CA HIS A 455 26.74 21.55 2.62
C HIS A 455 26.69 21.43 1.09
N ALA A 456 26.92 22.52 0.36
CA ALA A 456 27.04 22.50 -1.09
C ALA A 456 28.30 21.74 -1.57
N GLU A 457 28.20 21.05 -2.72
CA GLU A 457 29.30 20.30 -3.33
C GLU A 457 29.60 20.81 -4.75
N LEU A 458 30.88 21.08 -5.04
CA LEU A 458 31.39 21.46 -6.35
C LEU A 458 32.53 20.52 -6.81
N ASP A 459 32.35 19.85 -7.94
CA ASP A 459 33.43 19.22 -8.71
C ASP A 459 33.70 20.03 -9.98
N ALA A 460 34.69 20.91 -9.92
CA ALA A 460 35.21 21.71 -11.03
C ALA A 460 36.63 21.30 -11.43
N ALA A 461 37.08 20.07 -11.12
CA ALA A 461 38.43 19.61 -11.47
C ALA A 461 38.67 19.56 -12.99
N GLY A 462 37.61 19.36 -13.77
CA GLY A 462 37.62 19.41 -15.23
C GLY A 462 37.25 20.78 -15.82
N TYR A 463 37.15 21.84 -15.01
CA TYR A 463 36.98 23.22 -15.48
C TYR A 463 38.25 24.02 -15.21
N THR A 464 38.94 24.45 -16.27
CA THR A 464 40.22 25.17 -16.16
C THR A 464 39.96 26.67 -16.12
N VAL A 465 40.39 27.34 -15.05
CA VAL A 465 40.27 28.80 -14.93
C VAL A 465 41.61 29.48 -14.68
N GLN A 466 41.82 30.69 -15.19
CA GLN A 466 43.04 31.44 -14.90
C GLN A 466 43.01 31.98 -13.47
N ASN A 467 41.94 32.69 -13.10
CA ASN A 467 41.81 33.35 -11.80
C ASN A 467 40.53 32.90 -11.09
N ALA A 468 40.62 32.58 -9.80
CA ALA A 468 39.46 32.18 -9.01
C ALA A 468 39.39 32.90 -7.67
N ARG A 469 38.20 33.43 -7.34
CA ARG A 469 37.83 33.94 -6.02
C ARG A 469 36.80 33.02 -5.40
N ILE A 470 37.01 32.58 -4.16
CA ILE A 470 36.15 31.59 -3.51
C ILE A 470 35.83 31.95 -2.07
N LYS A 471 34.57 31.77 -1.70
CA LYS A 471 34.04 31.86 -0.34
C LYS A 471 33.17 30.64 -0.05
N ALA A 472 33.64 29.73 0.80
CA ALA A 472 32.91 28.52 1.17
C ALA A 472 32.67 28.46 2.68
N LYS A 473 31.41 28.23 3.08
CA LYS A 473 30.94 28.18 4.47
C LYS A 473 30.21 26.87 4.76
N GLU A 474 30.01 26.58 6.05
CA GLU A 474 29.07 25.57 6.55
C GLU A 474 29.20 24.19 5.88
N TYR A 475 30.39 23.59 6.01
CA TYR A 475 30.70 22.23 5.51
C TYR A 475 30.57 22.03 3.99
N SER A 476 30.57 23.10 3.21
CA SER A 476 30.62 23.03 1.75
C SER A 476 31.97 22.50 1.25
N SER A 477 32.02 21.86 0.08
CA SER A 477 33.25 21.32 -0.50
C SER A 477 33.43 21.66 -1.98
N ALA A 478 34.66 21.97 -2.39
CA ALA A 478 34.97 22.35 -3.76
C ALA A 478 36.32 21.77 -4.25
N ASP A 479 36.30 21.09 -5.39
CA ASP A 479 37.48 20.63 -6.14
C ASP A 479 37.68 21.49 -7.40
N LEU A 480 38.83 22.15 -7.57
CA LEU A 480 39.04 23.16 -8.63
C LEU A 480 40.37 22.99 -9.37
N HIS A 481 40.45 23.55 -10.59
CA HIS A 481 41.68 23.64 -11.38
C HIS A 481 41.97 25.10 -11.79
N VAL A 482 42.97 25.71 -11.14
CA VAL A 482 43.32 27.14 -11.29
C VAL A 482 44.76 27.29 -11.76
N LEU A 483 45.01 28.16 -12.76
CA LEU A 483 46.32 28.30 -13.41
C LEU A 483 47.19 29.47 -12.92
N GLN A 484 46.59 30.60 -12.52
CA GLN A 484 47.31 31.84 -12.19
C GLN A 484 47.00 32.29 -10.76
N ASP A 485 45.94 33.06 -10.54
CA ASP A 485 45.65 33.66 -9.24
C ASP A 485 44.49 32.96 -8.51
N PHE A 486 44.68 32.68 -7.22
CA PHE A 486 43.67 32.10 -6.34
C PHE A 486 43.49 32.94 -5.09
N GLN A 487 42.25 33.40 -4.84
CA GLN A 487 41.89 34.19 -3.67
C GLN A 487 40.78 33.50 -2.87
N GLN A 488 41.06 33.08 -1.64
CA GLN A 488 40.04 32.63 -0.70
C GLN A 488 39.60 33.78 0.21
N VAL A 489 38.29 34.04 0.29
CA VAL A 489 37.68 35.13 1.07
C VAL A 489 36.92 34.54 2.26
N ASP A 490 37.35 34.92 3.47
CA ASP A 490 36.81 34.57 4.80
C ASP A 490 36.97 33.11 5.30
N ALA A 491 37.40 33.02 6.56
CA ALA A 491 37.55 31.80 7.34
C ALA A 491 36.69 31.93 8.62
N GLU A 492 35.39 31.59 8.52
CA GLU A 492 34.52 31.46 9.71
C GLU A 492 34.69 30.06 10.35
N ALA A 493 34.20 29.90 11.59
CA ALA A 493 34.51 28.80 12.51
C ALA A 493 34.14 27.37 12.06
N HIS A 494 33.42 27.22 10.95
CA HIS A 494 33.03 25.95 10.33
C HIS A 494 33.48 25.94 8.87
N GLN A 495 34.80 25.77 8.64
CA GLN A 495 35.40 25.86 7.31
C GLN A 495 34.91 24.72 6.39
N GLY A 496 34.49 25.08 5.18
CA GLY A 496 34.35 24.14 4.07
C GLY A 496 35.70 23.62 3.57
N GLU A 497 35.70 22.47 2.89
CA GLU A 497 36.91 21.84 2.35
C GLU A 497 37.14 22.29 0.90
N ILE A 498 38.23 23.00 0.62
CA ILE A 498 38.59 23.42 -0.74
C ILE A 498 39.88 22.73 -1.18
N ARG A 499 39.86 22.05 -2.33
CA ARG A 499 41.05 21.48 -2.97
C ARG A 499 41.29 22.16 -4.32
N VAL A 500 42.52 22.61 -4.54
CA VAL A 500 42.92 23.31 -5.77
C VAL A 500 44.07 22.57 -6.44
N GLN A 501 43.94 22.32 -7.74
CA GLN A 501 44.98 21.77 -8.61
C GLN A 501 45.49 22.84 -9.59
N GLY A 502 46.74 22.73 -10.06
CA GLY A 502 47.28 23.55 -11.15
C GLY A 502 48.13 24.77 -10.77
N LEU A 503 48.09 25.22 -9.50
CA LEU A 503 48.94 26.32 -9.03
C LEU A 503 50.42 25.89 -9.02
N ARG A 504 51.29 26.62 -9.73
CA ARG A 504 52.75 26.56 -9.50
C ARG A 504 53.02 27.22 -8.14
N GLU A 505 53.82 26.57 -7.28
CA GLU A 505 54.29 27.14 -6.01
C GLU A 505 54.75 28.59 -6.21
N VAL A 506 53.95 29.54 -5.72
CA VAL A 506 54.45 30.90 -5.44
C VAL A 506 55.10 30.80 -4.07
N ALA A 507 56.43 30.74 -4.08
CA ALA A 507 57.24 30.80 -2.87
C ALA A 507 57.02 32.15 -2.17
N GLN A 508 56.55 32.06 -0.92
CA GLN A 508 56.54 33.04 0.18
C GLN A 508 55.88 34.41 -0.03
#